data_AF-A0A7R6PGW1-F1
#
_entry.id   AF-A0A7R6PGW1-F1
#
_cell.length_a   1.000
_cell.length_b   1.000
_cell.length_c   1.000
_cell.angle_alpha   90.00
_cell.angle_beta   90.00
_cell.angle_gamma   90.00
#
_symmetry.space_group_name_H-M   'P 1'
#
loop_
_entity.id
_entity.type
_entity.pdbx_description
1 polymer ?
#
loop_
_entity_poly.entity_id
_entity_poly.type
_entity_poly.pdbx_seq_one_letter_code
_entity_poly.pdbx_strand_id
1 'polypeptide(L)'
;MRPEQVSKILNEELISVMQGHHTPVMLWGAPGIGKSQIISQVATKNGVNIIDIRLSQMEPSDLRGIPFKNGDLVDWSVPSLLPDSKRHGKQGILFLDEITSAPPTVSAAAYQLILDRRLGDYIVPKGWVIFAAGNRQGDRGVTYSMPAPLANRFSHFELDVNLDDWVTWAYKNNIDERIIGFLRYRPEHLFEFDVKYNPVAFPSPRTWEFVHRALNKFGTDLSLFRQAASACVGEVAGVEITTFVEHMADLPDLDAIINGKNVSIPKELDLQYAICAALAGRAIGVKGTDCAEKVWGHILNFAKNFPQKELGVMLVSDMQRSIGGDIFTIPEFADWANKIADVIFD
;
A
#
# COMPACT_ATOMS: atom_id res chain seq x y z
N MET A 1 -8.64 6.92 6.98
CA MET A 1 -8.25 5.69 7.72
C MET A 1 -6.94 5.16 7.18
N ARG A 2 -6.12 4.55 8.05
CA ARG A 2 -4.82 3.99 7.65
C ARG A 2 -4.96 2.70 6.82
N PRO A 3 -4.01 2.39 5.91
CA PRO A 3 -4.02 1.18 5.09
C PRO A 3 -4.23 -0.13 5.86
N GLU A 4 -3.56 -0.30 7.01
CA GLU A 4 -3.69 -1.52 7.81
C GLU A 4 -5.13 -1.75 8.31
N GLN A 5 -5.81 -0.68 8.74
CA GLN A 5 -7.19 -0.75 9.24
C GLN A 5 -8.16 -1.07 8.11
N VAL A 6 -7.99 -0.42 6.95
CA VAL A 6 -8.79 -0.71 5.75
C VAL A 6 -8.60 -2.16 5.30
N SER A 7 -7.37 -2.66 5.30
CA SER A 7 -7.08 -4.06 4.96
C SER A 7 -7.80 -5.05 5.89
N LYS A 8 -7.84 -4.76 7.21
CA LYS A 8 -8.61 -5.57 8.18
C LYS A 8 -10.11 -5.56 7.87
N ILE A 9 -10.69 -4.39 7.64
CA ILE A 9 -12.12 -4.26 7.29
C ILE A 9 -12.46 -5.06 6.03
N LEU A 10 -11.69 -4.87 4.95
CA LEU A 10 -11.90 -5.59 3.69
C LEU A 10 -11.76 -7.11 3.86
N ASN A 11 -10.83 -7.56 4.71
CA ASN A 11 -10.65 -8.97 5.03
C ASN A 11 -11.89 -9.54 5.75
N GLU A 12 -12.42 -8.83 6.75
CA GLU A 12 -13.62 -9.27 7.46
C GLU A 12 -14.85 -9.30 6.54
N GLU A 13 -15.03 -8.30 5.67
CA GLU A 13 -16.12 -8.29 4.67
C GLU A 13 -16.01 -9.44 3.66
N LEU A 14 -14.79 -9.82 3.27
CA LEU A 14 -14.57 -10.98 2.40
C LEU A 14 -14.93 -12.29 3.12
N ILE A 15 -14.62 -12.43 4.42
CA ILE A 15 -14.93 -13.65 5.17
C ILE A 15 -16.42 -13.75 5.48
N SER A 16 -17.05 -12.63 5.86
CA SER A 16 -18.45 -12.57 6.28
C SER A 16 -19.43 -12.86 5.13
N VAL A 17 -19.04 -12.61 3.87
CA VAL A 17 -19.88 -12.88 2.68
C VAL A 17 -20.35 -14.34 2.63
N MET A 18 -19.50 -15.27 3.07
CA MET A 18 -19.80 -16.71 3.10
C MET A 18 -20.84 -17.08 4.15
N GLN A 19 -20.99 -16.24 5.17
CA GLN A 19 -21.98 -16.40 6.25
C GLN A 19 -23.31 -15.72 5.89
N GLY A 20 -23.42 -15.14 4.69
CA GLY A 20 -24.61 -14.42 4.23
C GLY A 20 -24.65 -12.95 4.68
N HIS A 21 -23.57 -12.45 5.28
CA HIS A 21 -23.42 -11.05 5.65
C HIS A 21 -22.59 -10.35 4.57
N HIS A 22 -23.24 -9.56 3.72
CA HIS A 22 -22.56 -8.83 2.66
C HIS A 22 -22.99 -7.36 2.68
N THR A 23 -22.00 -6.48 2.81
CA THR A 23 -22.17 -5.04 2.56
C THR A 23 -21.19 -4.63 1.47
N PRO A 24 -21.64 -4.03 0.35
CA PRO A 24 -20.72 -3.47 -0.63
C PRO A 24 -19.82 -2.40 0.02
N VAL A 25 -18.52 -2.43 -0.26
CA VAL A 25 -17.57 -1.45 0.27
C VAL A 25 -17.15 -0.45 -0.80
N MET A 26 -17.19 0.84 -0.48
CA MET A 26 -16.61 1.91 -1.31
C MET A 26 -15.38 2.50 -0.64
N LEU A 27 -14.23 2.38 -1.31
CA LEU A 27 -12.96 2.92 -0.86
C LEU A 27 -12.65 4.23 -1.58
N TRP A 28 -12.63 5.32 -0.82
CA TRP A 28 -12.28 6.65 -1.29
C TRP A 28 -10.83 6.98 -1.03
N GLY A 29 -10.25 7.85 -1.85
CA GLY A 29 -8.97 8.49 -1.55
C GLY A 29 -8.27 8.98 -2.81
N ALA A 30 -7.17 9.68 -2.63
CA ALA A 30 -6.39 10.25 -3.73
C ALA A 30 -5.84 9.20 -4.72
N PRO A 31 -5.44 9.60 -5.94
CA PRO A 31 -4.74 8.71 -6.86
C PRO A 31 -3.39 8.27 -6.30
N GLY A 32 -2.99 7.03 -6.59
CA GLY A 32 -1.63 6.55 -6.29
C GLY A 32 -1.37 6.12 -4.84
N ILE A 33 -2.37 6.14 -3.96
CA ILE A 33 -2.21 5.79 -2.53
C ILE A 33 -2.37 4.29 -2.20
N GLY A 34 -2.63 3.43 -3.19
CA GLY A 34 -2.67 1.96 -3.01
C GLY A 34 -4.04 1.30 -2.86
N LYS A 35 -5.17 1.97 -3.17
CA LYS A 35 -6.53 1.41 -3.08
C LYS A 35 -6.67 0.01 -3.71
N SER A 36 -6.40 -0.10 -5.01
CA SER A 36 -6.52 -1.36 -5.77
C SER A 36 -5.52 -2.42 -5.28
N GLN A 37 -4.36 -1.99 -4.76
CA GLN A 37 -3.32 -2.88 -4.26
C GLN A 37 -3.68 -3.50 -2.91
N ILE A 38 -4.31 -2.76 -2.00
CA ILE A 38 -4.83 -3.30 -0.74
C ILE A 38 -5.87 -4.40 -1.01
N ILE A 39 -6.78 -4.16 -1.97
CA ILE A 39 -7.79 -5.16 -2.36
C ILE A 39 -7.13 -6.42 -2.95
N SER A 40 -6.12 -6.24 -3.81
CA SER A 40 -5.35 -7.34 -4.38
C SER A 40 -4.60 -8.14 -3.30
N GLN A 41 -4.07 -7.47 -2.27
CA GLN A 41 -3.42 -8.14 -1.13
C GLN A 41 -4.39 -8.95 -0.29
N VAL A 42 -5.61 -8.42 -0.06
CA VAL A 42 -6.67 -9.16 0.64
C VAL A 42 -7.07 -10.42 -0.14
N ALA A 43 -7.19 -10.32 -1.47
CA ALA A 43 -7.46 -11.48 -2.33
C ALA A 43 -6.36 -12.55 -2.21
N THR A 44 -5.09 -12.15 -2.40
CA THR A 44 -3.93 -13.05 -2.31
C THR A 44 -3.81 -13.70 -0.94
N LYS A 45 -4.00 -12.94 0.15
CA LYS A 45 -3.95 -13.45 1.53
C LYS A 45 -4.98 -14.55 1.78
N ASN A 46 -6.17 -14.42 1.19
CA ASN A 46 -7.26 -15.40 1.34
C ASN A 46 -7.28 -16.46 0.24
N GLY A 47 -6.35 -16.41 -0.72
CA GLY A 47 -6.28 -17.36 -1.83
C GLY A 47 -7.52 -17.34 -2.74
N VAL A 48 -8.16 -16.17 -2.90
CA VAL A 48 -9.37 -16.02 -3.73
C VAL A 48 -9.08 -15.24 -5.01
N ASN A 49 -9.91 -15.45 -6.03
CA ASN A 49 -9.77 -14.73 -7.30
C ASN A 49 -10.29 -13.29 -7.18
N ILE A 50 -9.69 -12.39 -7.95
CA ILE A 50 -10.15 -11.02 -8.15
C ILE A 50 -10.56 -10.83 -9.60
N ILE A 51 -11.74 -10.24 -9.79
CA ILE A 51 -12.20 -9.73 -11.08
C ILE A 51 -12.23 -8.21 -10.95
N ASP A 52 -11.28 -7.55 -11.60
CA ASP A 52 -11.16 -6.09 -11.66
C ASP A 52 -11.87 -5.56 -12.91
N ILE A 53 -12.92 -4.77 -12.70
CA ILE A 53 -13.67 -4.08 -13.73
C ILE A 53 -13.48 -2.58 -13.55
N ARG A 54 -12.82 -1.95 -14.51
CA ARG A 54 -12.67 -0.49 -14.59
C ARG A 54 -13.90 0.11 -15.26
N LEU A 55 -14.84 0.61 -14.47
CA LEU A 55 -16.12 1.11 -14.99
C LEU A 55 -15.96 2.34 -15.91
N SER A 56 -14.86 3.09 -15.78
CA SER A 56 -14.51 4.21 -16.66
C SER A 56 -14.24 3.81 -18.12
N GLN A 57 -13.97 2.53 -18.37
CA GLN A 57 -13.61 2.00 -19.69
C GLN A 57 -14.71 1.14 -20.32
N MET A 58 -15.89 1.09 -19.70
CA MET A 58 -16.98 0.18 -20.06
C MET A 58 -18.13 0.92 -20.75
N GLU A 59 -18.86 0.21 -21.59
CA GLU A 59 -20.19 0.59 -22.05
C GLU A 59 -21.29 -0.15 -21.27
N PRO A 60 -22.53 0.37 -21.18
CA PRO A 60 -23.63 -0.32 -20.48
C PRO A 60 -23.90 -1.74 -21.00
N SER A 61 -23.70 -1.98 -22.30
CA SER A 61 -23.84 -3.30 -22.93
C SER A 61 -22.78 -4.29 -22.47
N ASP A 62 -21.60 -3.83 -22.06
CA ASP A 62 -20.52 -4.73 -21.61
C ASP A 62 -20.84 -5.36 -20.26
N LEU A 63 -21.63 -4.66 -19.42
CA LEU A 63 -22.14 -5.20 -18.16
C LEU A 63 -23.42 -6.04 -18.36
N ARG A 64 -24.30 -5.61 -19.27
CA ARG A 64 -25.59 -6.28 -19.51
C ARG A 64 -25.53 -7.47 -20.45
N GLY A 65 -24.49 -7.53 -21.26
CA GLY A 65 -24.36 -8.51 -22.32
C GLY A 65 -25.09 -8.13 -23.58
N ILE A 66 -24.97 -9.01 -24.58
CA ILE A 66 -25.59 -8.84 -25.90
C ILE A 66 -26.89 -9.66 -25.92
N PRO A 67 -28.02 -9.07 -26.36
CA PRO A 67 -29.29 -9.78 -26.47
C PRO A 67 -29.28 -10.68 -27.71
N PHE A 68 -29.73 -11.92 -27.54
CA PHE A 68 -29.93 -12.89 -28.60
C PHE A 68 -31.40 -13.29 -28.65
N LYS A 69 -31.96 -13.39 -29.86
CA LYS A 69 -33.32 -13.88 -30.05
C LYS A 69 -33.33 -15.41 -29.91
N ASN A 70 -34.17 -15.92 -29.01
CA ASN A 70 -34.40 -17.34 -28.81
C ASN A 70 -35.90 -17.63 -28.95
N GLY A 71 -36.32 -18.00 -30.17
CA GLY A 71 -37.75 -18.09 -30.51
C GLY A 71 -38.43 -16.71 -30.39
N ASP A 72 -39.47 -16.62 -29.55
CA ASP A 72 -40.18 -15.37 -29.24
C ASP A 72 -39.63 -14.65 -28.00
N LEU A 73 -38.57 -15.19 -27.39
CA LEU A 73 -37.91 -14.61 -26.21
C LEU A 73 -36.59 -13.92 -26.60
N VAL A 74 -36.14 -13.03 -25.72
CA VAL A 74 -34.82 -12.39 -25.81
C VAL A 74 -34.01 -12.83 -24.59
N ASP A 75 -32.93 -13.57 -24.86
CA ASP A 75 -31.99 -14.03 -23.84
C ASP A 75 -30.75 -13.12 -23.85
N TRP A 76 -30.31 -12.69 -22.67
CA TRP A 76 -29.10 -11.90 -22.53
C TRP A 76 -27.90 -12.82 -22.28
N SER A 77 -26.87 -12.70 -23.11
CA SER A 77 -25.61 -13.41 -22.86
C SER A 77 -24.93 -12.85 -21.61
N VAL A 78 -24.54 -13.70 -20.67
CA VAL A 78 -23.80 -13.24 -19.48
C VAL A 78 -22.36 -12.92 -19.90
N PRO A 79 -21.88 -11.68 -19.71
CA PRO A 79 -20.50 -11.33 -20.01
C PRO A 79 -19.51 -12.23 -19.28
N SER A 80 -18.51 -12.74 -20.00
CA SER A 80 -17.48 -13.61 -19.40
C SER A 80 -16.66 -12.89 -18.32
N LEU A 81 -16.59 -11.56 -18.36
CA LEU A 81 -15.94 -10.74 -17.34
C LEU A 81 -16.60 -10.83 -15.97
N LEU A 82 -17.88 -11.21 -15.87
CA LEU A 82 -18.56 -11.29 -14.58
C LEU A 82 -18.17 -12.58 -13.83
N PRO A 83 -18.19 -12.54 -12.48
CA PRO A 83 -17.94 -13.71 -11.64
C PRO A 83 -18.76 -14.94 -12.01
N ASP A 84 -18.15 -16.12 -11.95
CA ASP A 84 -18.86 -17.37 -12.17
C ASP A 84 -18.26 -18.45 -11.29
N SER A 85 -19.12 -19.20 -10.60
CA SER A 85 -18.67 -20.18 -9.61
C SER A 85 -17.90 -21.37 -10.19
N LYS A 86 -18.13 -21.70 -11.48
CA LYS A 86 -17.45 -22.80 -12.18
C LYS A 86 -16.15 -22.33 -12.81
N ARG A 87 -16.13 -21.14 -13.42
CA ARG A 87 -14.96 -20.58 -14.11
C ARG A 87 -13.96 -19.93 -13.16
N HIS A 88 -14.46 -19.23 -12.15
CA HIS A 88 -13.66 -18.36 -11.28
C HIS A 88 -13.69 -18.81 -9.80
N GLY A 89 -14.37 -19.91 -9.50
CA GLY A 89 -14.44 -20.47 -8.15
C GLY A 89 -15.58 -19.89 -7.30
N LYS A 90 -15.85 -20.57 -6.18
CA LYS A 90 -17.00 -20.29 -5.32
C LYS A 90 -16.87 -18.98 -4.53
N GLN A 91 -15.63 -18.49 -4.36
CA GLN A 91 -15.29 -17.30 -3.59
C GLN A 91 -14.40 -16.38 -4.42
N GLY A 92 -14.55 -15.07 -4.22
CA GLY A 92 -13.78 -14.08 -4.95
C GLY A 92 -14.13 -12.65 -4.59
N ILE A 93 -13.43 -11.72 -5.19
CA ILE A 93 -13.67 -10.29 -5.12
C ILE A 93 -14.11 -9.81 -6.49
N LEU A 94 -15.30 -9.22 -6.57
CA LEU A 94 -15.70 -8.37 -7.68
C LEU A 94 -15.29 -6.94 -7.34
N PHE A 95 -14.24 -6.45 -8.00
CA PHE A 95 -13.70 -5.12 -7.77
C PHE A 95 -14.13 -4.16 -8.89
N LEU A 96 -14.82 -3.09 -8.51
CA LEU A 96 -15.31 -2.03 -9.39
C LEU A 96 -14.42 -0.79 -9.22
N ASP A 97 -13.36 -0.69 -10.01
CA ASP A 97 -12.43 0.45 -9.94
C ASP A 97 -12.94 1.64 -10.77
N GLU A 98 -12.48 2.83 -10.39
CA GLU A 98 -12.80 4.11 -11.02
C GLU A 98 -14.31 4.39 -11.20
N ILE A 99 -15.16 3.93 -10.26
CA ILE A 99 -16.62 4.09 -10.34
C ILE A 99 -17.04 5.57 -10.46
N THR A 100 -16.28 6.48 -9.84
CA THR A 100 -16.54 7.93 -9.89
C THR A 100 -16.15 8.57 -11.21
N SER A 101 -15.41 7.88 -12.07
CA SER A 101 -15.05 8.35 -13.41
C SER A 101 -15.88 7.67 -14.51
N ALA A 102 -16.77 6.75 -14.14
CA ALA A 102 -17.66 6.07 -15.08
C ALA A 102 -18.81 7.00 -15.52
N PRO A 103 -19.20 6.99 -16.81
CA PRO A 103 -20.37 7.70 -17.27
C PRO A 103 -21.64 7.33 -16.48
N PRO A 104 -22.59 8.26 -16.29
CA PRO A 104 -23.82 7.97 -15.53
C PRO A 104 -24.61 6.76 -16.03
N THR A 105 -24.60 6.50 -17.34
CA THR A 105 -25.25 5.34 -17.97
C THR A 105 -24.64 4.01 -17.52
N VAL A 106 -23.30 3.94 -17.40
CA VAL A 106 -22.57 2.77 -16.92
C VAL A 106 -22.77 2.59 -15.41
N SER A 107 -22.70 3.69 -14.66
CA SER A 107 -22.96 3.70 -13.22
C SER A 107 -24.37 3.18 -12.89
N ALA A 108 -25.37 3.52 -13.70
CA ALA A 108 -26.73 3.01 -13.55
C ALA A 108 -26.85 1.50 -13.79
N ALA A 109 -26.09 0.93 -14.73
CA ALA A 109 -26.04 -0.52 -14.93
C ALA A 109 -25.33 -1.22 -13.76
N ALA A 110 -24.24 -0.64 -13.26
CA ALA A 110 -23.55 -1.14 -12.07
C ALA A 110 -24.42 -1.08 -10.80
N TYR A 111 -25.38 -0.15 -10.71
CA TYR A 111 -26.28 -0.01 -9.56
C TYR A 111 -27.05 -1.31 -9.25
N GLN A 112 -27.64 -1.93 -10.27
CA GLN A 112 -28.39 -3.19 -10.10
C GLN A 112 -27.45 -4.31 -9.61
N LEU A 113 -26.23 -4.35 -10.17
CA LEU A 113 -25.22 -5.35 -9.82
C LEU A 113 -24.77 -5.21 -8.36
N ILE A 114 -24.61 -3.99 -7.87
CA ILE A 114 -24.18 -3.71 -6.50
C ILE A 114 -25.30 -4.00 -5.51
N LEU A 115 -26.51 -3.49 -5.78
CA LEU A 115 -27.65 -3.56 -4.85
C LEU A 115 -28.25 -4.96 -4.77
N ASP A 116 -28.69 -5.47 -5.92
CA ASP A 116 -29.46 -6.71 -5.98
C ASP A 116 -28.55 -7.93 -6.12
N ARG A 117 -27.24 -7.71 -6.25
CA ARG A 117 -26.27 -8.73 -6.67
C ARG A 117 -26.70 -9.38 -7.98
N ARG A 118 -27.31 -8.59 -8.87
CA ARG A 118 -27.95 -9.09 -10.09
C ARG A 118 -27.80 -8.13 -11.25
N LEU A 119 -27.79 -8.67 -12.45
CA LEU A 119 -27.88 -7.87 -13.66
C LEU A 119 -28.69 -8.64 -14.69
N GLY A 120 -29.94 -8.23 -14.87
CA GLY A 120 -30.94 -9.08 -15.55
C GLY A 120 -31.08 -10.43 -14.83
N ASP A 121 -30.87 -11.52 -15.56
CA ASP A 121 -30.95 -12.89 -15.02
C ASP A 121 -29.65 -13.34 -14.34
N TYR A 122 -28.54 -12.66 -14.57
CA TYR A 122 -27.28 -12.96 -13.90
C TYR A 122 -27.38 -12.62 -12.40
N ILE A 123 -26.82 -13.51 -11.56
CA ILE A 123 -26.71 -13.35 -10.10
C ILE A 123 -25.24 -13.52 -9.72
N VAL A 124 -24.70 -12.56 -8.97
CA VAL A 124 -23.34 -12.65 -8.42
C VAL A 124 -23.26 -13.84 -7.46
N PRO A 125 -22.32 -14.79 -7.64
CA PRO A 125 -22.24 -15.97 -6.79
C PRO A 125 -22.11 -15.61 -5.31
N LYS A 126 -22.74 -16.40 -4.42
CA LYS A 126 -22.90 -16.04 -2.99
C LYS A 126 -21.58 -15.76 -2.26
N GLY A 127 -20.49 -16.46 -2.61
CA GLY A 127 -19.18 -16.28 -1.98
C GLY A 127 -18.36 -15.11 -2.51
N TRP A 128 -18.92 -14.26 -3.37
CA TRP A 128 -18.20 -13.15 -3.97
C TRP A 128 -18.53 -11.82 -3.29
N VAL A 129 -17.52 -11.14 -2.77
CA VAL A 129 -17.69 -9.80 -2.17
C VAL A 129 -17.58 -8.72 -3.25
N ILE A 130 -18.33 -7.64 -3.11
CA ILE A 130 -18.28 -6.48 -4.01
C ILE A 130 -17.55 -5.34 -3.32
N PHE A 131 -16.41 -4.94 -3.90
CA PHE A 131 -15.66 -3.76 -3.49
C PHE A 131 -15.62 -2.77 -4.64
N ALA A 132 -15.63 -1.48 -4.33
CA ALA A 132 -15.51 -0.40 -5.28
C ALA A 132 -14.44 0.59 -4.81
N ALA A 133 -13.78 1.27 -5.75
CA ALA A 133 -12.86 2.34 -5.43
C ALA A 133 -13.09 3.56 -6.33
N GLY A 134 -12.84 4.73 -5.77
CA GLY A 134 -12.94 6.00 -6.48
C GLY A 134 -12.09 7.09 -5.85
N ASN A 135 -12.00 8.21 -6.54
CA ASN A 135 -11.33 9.39 -6.02
C ASN A 135 -12.37 10.36 -5.45
N ARG A 136 -11.96 11.23 -4.52
CA ARG A 136 -12.86 12.27 -4.02
C ARG A 136 -13.15 13.27 -5.13
N GLN A 137 -14.26 13.99 -5.05
CA GLN A 137 -14.62 15.00 -6.06
C GLN A 137 -13.54 16.08 -6.22
N GLY A 138 -12.77 16.36 -5.17
CA GLY A 138 -11.66 17.32 -5.19
C GLY A 138 -10.32 16.75 -5.68
N ASP A 139 -10.22 15.46 -6.01
CA ASP A 139 -8.94 14.78 -6.32
C ASP A 139 -8.65 14.63 -7.84
N ARG A 140 -9.58 14.95 -8.74
CA ARG A 140 -9.38 14.83 -10.21
C ARG A 140 -10.27 15.82 -10.99
N GLY A 141 -9.91 16.06 -12.26
CA GLY A 141 -10.68 16.90 -13.19
C GLY A 141 -11.92 16.23 -13.82
N VAL A 142 -12.02 14.90 -13.82
CA VAL A 142 -13.20 14.16 -14.33
C VAL A 142 -13.67 13.15 -13.28
N THR A 143 -14.44 13.64 -12.32
CA THR A 143 -15.21 12.82 -11.37
C THR A 143 -16.67 13.21 -11.45
N TYR A 144 -17.53 12.24 -11.76
CA TYR A 144 -18.96 12.37 -11.58
C TYR A 144 -19.30 12.19 -10.11
N SER A 145 -20.20 13.02 -9.60
CA SER A 145 -20.75 12.83 -8.26
C SER A 145 -21.50 11.49 -8.24
N MET A 146 -21.16 10.63 -7.27
CA MET A 146 -21.92 9.41 -7.04
C MET A 146 -23.34 9.81 -6.61
N PRO A 147 -24.39 9.40 -7.33
CA PRO A 147 -25.76 9.73 -6.93
C PRO A 147 -26.05 9.22 -5.52
N ALA A 148 -26.74 10.02 -4.70
CA ALA A 148 -27.05 9.66 -3.31
C ALA A 148 -27.71 8.27 -3.15
N PRO A 149 -28.61 7.83 -4.05
CA PRO A 149 -29.16 6.47 -3.98
C PRO A 149 -28.11 5.37 -4.15
N LEU A 150 -27.09 5.58 -4.99
CA LEU A 150 -25.98 4.65 -5.20
C LEU A 150 -25.01 4.69 -4.01
N ALA A 151 -24.69 5.88 -3.52
CA ALA A 151 -23.84 6.05 -2.34
C ALA A 151 -24.42 5.31 -1.12
N ASN A 152 -25.72 5.45 -0.86
CA ASN A 152 -26.41 4.79 0.26
C ASN A 152 -26.50 3.25 0.14
N ARG A 153 -25.83 2.62 -0.83
CA ARG A 153 -25.68 1.15 -0.97
C ARG A 153 -24.30 0.65 -0.59
N PHE A 154 -23.39 1.55 -0.23
CA PHE A 154 -22.04 1.21 0.20
C PHE A 154 -21.83 1.56 1.66
N SER A 155 -21.00 0.78 2.35
CA SER A 155 -20.21 1.29 3.46
C SER A 155 -19.04 2.09 2.90
N HIS A 156 -18.86 3.32 3.35
CA HIS A 156 -17.82 4.22 2.84
C HIS A 156 -16.62 4.30 3.79
N PHE A 157 -15.43 4.04 3.26
CA PHE A 157 -14.17 4.24 3.99
C PHE A 157 -13.24 5.14 3.18
N GLU A 158 -12.61 6.08 3.86
CA GLU A 158 -11.58 6.93 3.26
C GLU A 158 -10.20 6.35 3.60
N LEU A 159 -9.38 6.13 2.57
CA LEU A 159 -7.99 5.72 2.72
C LEU A 159 -7.10 6.94 2.76
N ASP A 160 -6.31 7.04 3.81
CA ASP A 160 -5.25 8.02 3.96
C ASP A 160 -3.89 7.35 3.82
N VAL A 161 -2.90 8.14 3.43
CA VAL A 161 -1.51 7.71 3.39
C VAL A 161 -0.96 7.68 4.82
N ASN A 162 -0.19 6.64 5.12
CA ASN A 162 0.48 6.52 6.41
C ASN A 162 1.88 5.96 6.17
N LEU A 163 2.89 6.70 6.63
CA LEU A 163 4.30 6.35 6.42
C LEU A 163 4.65 4.99 6.99
N ASP A 164 4.23 4.76 8.21
CA ASP A 164 4.46 3.52 8.96
C ASP A 164 3.92 2.27 8.25
N ASP A 165 2.70 2.34 7.73
CA ASP A 165 2.09 1.26 6.94
C ASP A 165 2.79 1.10 5.58
N TRP A 166 3.19 2.23 4.96
CA TRP A 166 3.93 2.21 3.70
C TRP A 166 5.32 1.58 3.87
N VAL A 167 6.06 1.91 4.93
CA VAL A 167 7.39 1.35 5.24
C VAL A 167 7.28 -0.15 5.50
N THR A 168 6.27 -0.59 6.25
CA THR A 168 5.99 -2.02 6.46
C THR A 168 5.72 -2.74 5.13
N TRP A 169 4.95 -2.10 4.23
CA TRP A 169 4.73 -2.60 2.89
C TRP A 169 6.01 -2.60 2.04
N ALA A 170 6.83 -1.55 2.14
CA ALA A 170 8.06 -1.35 1.39
C ALA A 170 9.08 -2.45 1.67
N TYR A 171 9.32 -2.79 2.95
CA TYR A 171 10.18 -3.92 3.32
C TYR A 171 9.66 -5.25 2.76
N LYS A 172 8.35 -5.52 2.87
CA LYS A 172 7.74 -6.75 2.34
C LYS A 172 7.86 -6.88 0.81
N ASN A 173 8.01 -5.77 0.10
CA ASN A 173 8.14 -5.72 -1.35
C ASN A 173 9.58 -5.41 -1.80
N ASN A 174 10.56 -5.50 -0.90
CA ASN A 174 11.98 -5.25 -1.17
C ASN A 174 12.26 -3.89 -1.83
N ILE A 175 11.50 -2.86 -1.44
CA ILE A 175 11.84 -1.49 -1.80
C ILE A 175 13.18 -1.15 -1.16
N ASP A 176 14.02 -0.47 -1.93
CA ASP A 176 15.37 -0.10 -1.55
C ASP A 176 15.36 0.73 -0.25
N GLU A 177 16.14 0.28 0.73
CA GLU A 177 16.23 0.85 2.09
C GLU A 177 16.59 2.34 2.08
N ARG A 178 17.28 2.81 1.04
CA ARG A 178 17.64 4.21 0.84
C ARG A 178 16.41 5.10 0.64
N ILE A 179 15.40 4.59 -0.07
CA ILE A 179 14.13 5.29 -0.27
C ILE A 179 13.32 5.27 1.03
N ILE A 180 13.35 4.16 1.77
CA ILE A 180 12.71 4.05 3.08
C ILE A 180 13.31 5.06 4.07
N GLY A 181 14.65 5.12 4.14
CA GLY A 181 15.39 6.08 4.96
C GLY A 181 15.06 7.52 4.59
N PHE A 182 15.04 7.84 3.29
CA PHE A 182 14.65 9.16 2.81
C PHE A 182 13.23 9.55 3.25
N LEU A 183 12.24 8.67 3.08
CA LEU A 183 10.85 8.98 3.45
C LEU A 183 10.62 8.96 4.97
N ARG A 184 11.47 8.31 5.74
CA ARG A 184 11.50 8.44 7.20
C ARG A 184 12.08 9.79 7.62
N TYR A 185 13.09 10.29 6.91
CA TYR A 185 13.68 11.61 7.13
C TYR A 185 12.78 12.76 6.64
N ARG A 186 12.11 12.57 5.50
CA ARG A 186 11.20 13.52 4.83
C ARG A 186 9.80 12.91 4.65
N PRO A 187 9.04 12.68 5.74
CA PRO A 187 7.71 12.06 5.70
C PRO A 187 6.71 12.81 4.82
N GLU A 188 6.85 14.13 4.69
CA GLU A 188 6.03 14.98 3.84
C GLU A 188 6.03 14.53 2.37
N HIS A 189 7.16 14.00 1.89
CA HIS A 189 7.33 13.57 0.52
C HIS A 189 6.66 12.23 0.21
N LEU A 190 6.08 11.52 1.19
CA LEU A 190 5.39 10.26 0.88
C LEU A 190 4.19 10.48 -0.04
N PHE A 191 3.47 11.59 0.14
CA PHE A 191 2.33 11.95 -0.70
C PHE A 191 2.11 13.46 -0.72
N GLU A 192 2.30 14.06 -1.89
CA GLU A 192 2.02 15.47 -2.13
C GLU A 192 1.23 15.61 -3.43
N PHE A 193 -0.02 16.03 -3.31
CA PHE A 193 -0.89 16.19 -4.45
C PHE A 193 -1.84 17.34 -4.22
N ASP A 194 -1.76 18.33 -5.11
CA ASP A 194 -2.72 19.42 -5.18
C ASP A 194 -3.23 19.54 -6.63
N VAL A 195 -4.53 19.26 -6.79
CA VAL A 195 -5.23 19.29 -8.08
C VAL A 195 -5.14 20.65 -8.75
N LYS A 196 -5.02 21.74 -7.99
CA LYS A 196 -4.95 23.11 -8.54
C LYS A 196 -3.76 23.30 -9.48
N TYR A 197 -2.65 22.60 -9.23
CA TYR A 197 -1.45 22.72 -10.05
C TYR A 197 -1.42 21.70 -11.20
N ASN A 198 -2.36 20.75 -11.24
CA ASN A 198 -2.44 19.66 -12.22
C ASN A 198 -1.06 19.04 -12.55
N PRO A 199 -0.31 18.57 -11.53
CA PRO A 199 1.07 18.12 -11.71
C PRO A 199 1.13 16.85 -12.57
N VAL A 200 2.10 16.80 -13.49
CA VAL A 200 2.36 15.60 -14.32
C VAL A 200 3.06 14.51 -13.50
N ALA A 201 4.01 14.89 -12.65
CA ALA A 201 4.75 14.03 -11.75
C ALA A 201 4.66 14.60 -10.33
N PHE A 202 4.40 13.72 -9.35
CA PHE A 202 4.25 14.12 -7.95
C PHE A 202 4.51 12.95 -7.01
N PRO A 203 4.88 13.21 -5.74
CA PRO A 203 5.12 12.16 -4.76
C PRO A 203 3.83 11.45 -4.36
N SER A 204 3.89 10.11 -4.38
CA SER A 204 2.82 9.22 -3.95
C SER A 204 3.42 7.83 -3.67
N PRO A 205 2.76 6.97 -2.87
CA PRO A 205 3.20 5.59 -2.66
C PRO A 205 3.55 4.84 -3.97
N ARG A 206 2.76 5.05 -5.03
CA ARG A 206 3.01 4.49 -6.36
C ARG A 206 4.28 5.05 -7.02
N THR A 207 4.46 6.37 -7.01
CA THR A 207 5.61 6.99 -7.70
C THR A 207 6.93 6.72 -6.97
N TRP A 208 6.89 6.45 -5.66
CA TRP A 208 8.06 5.93 -4.93
C TRP A 208 8.48 4.52 -5.35
N GLU A 209 7.53 3.66 -5.74
CA GLU A 209 7.87 2.39 -6.38
C GLU A 209 8.55 2.61 -7.74
N PHE A 210 8.18 3.68 -8.47
CA PHE A 210 8.86 4.03 -9.72
C PHE A 210 10.28 4.55 -9.46
N VAL A 211 10.48 5.34 -8.40
CA VAL A 211 11.82 5.78 -7.96
C VAL A 211 12.68 4.58 -7.56
N HIS A 212 12.13 3.58 -6.88
CA HIS A 212 12.84 2.32 -6.60
C HIS A 212 13.35 1.66 -7.89
N ARG A 213 12.49 1.53 -8.90
CA ARG A 213 12.90 0.99 -10.21
C ARG A 213 13.90 1.90 -10.92
N ALA A 214 13.80 3.22 -10.78
CA ALA A 214 14.76 4.17 -11.31
C ALA A 214 16.13 4.01 -10.65
N LEU A 215 16.17 3.84 -9.33
CA LEU A 215 17.38 3.63 -8.55
C LEU A 215 18.08 2.33 -8.94
N ASN A 216 17.33 1.24 -9.15
CA ASN A 216 17.89 -0.03 -9.63
C ASN A 216 18.52 0.08 -11.04
N LYS A 217 18.00 0.96 -11.89
CA LYS A 217 18.48 1.14 -13.28
C LYS A 217 19.62 2.15 -13.39
N PHE A 218 19.56 3.22 -12.60
CA PHE A 218 20.40 4.41 -12.79
C PHE A 218 21.21 4.79 -11.54
N GLY A 219 21.14 4.03 -10.45
CA GLY A 219 21.80 4.37 -9.19
C GLY A 219 23.33 4.45 -9.24
N THR A 220 23.96 3.96 -10.31
CA THR A 220 25.41 4.13 -10.55
C THR A 220 25.76 5.47 -11.20
N ASP A 221 24.80 6.15 -11.82
CA ASP A 221 24.93 7.47 -12.42
C ASP A 221 23.90 8.39 -11.77
N LEU A 222 24.30 9.11 -10.72
CA LEU A 222 23.39 9.95 -9.95
C LEU A 222 22.80 11.10 -10.78
N SER A 223 23.44 11.52 -11.87
CA SER A 223 22.88 12.52 -12.79
C SER A 223 21.68 11.96 -13.55
N LEU A 224 21.79 10.72 -14.06
CA LEU A 224 20.66 10.02 -14.69
C LEU A 224 19.59 9.62 -13.67
N PHE A 225 19.99 9.16 -12.49
CA PHE A 225 19.06 8.84 -11.41
C PHE A 225 18.23 10.06 -11.03
N ARG A 226 18.85 11.24 -10.85
CA ARG A 226 18.14 12.49 -10.54
C ARG A 226 17.07 12.80 -11.57
N GLN A 227 17.41 12.76 -12.85
CA GLN A 227 16.45 13.01 -13.92
C GLN A 227 15.29 12.02 -13.89
N ALA A 228 15.59 10.72 -13.69
CA ALA A 228 14.58 9.68 -13.62
C ALA A 228 13.69 9.80 -12.36
N ALA A 229 14.26 10.15 -11.21
CA ALA A 229 13.54 10.37 -9.96
C ALA A 229 12.62 11.60 -10.07
N SER A 230 13.14 12.73 -10.57
CA SER A 230 12.35 13.94 -10.84
C SER A 230 11.18 13.67 -11.80
N ALA A 231 11.39 12.83 -12.83
CA ALA A 231 10.32 12.43 -13.75
C ALA A 231 9.23 11.58 -13.09
N CYS A 232 9.48 10.98 -11.92
CA CYS A 232 8.52 10.20 -11.17
C CYS A 232 7.80 11.01 -10.08
N VAL A 233 8.56 11.72 -9.24
CA VAL A 233 8.04 12.37 -8.02
C VAL A 233 8.04 13.90 -8.10
N GLY A 234 8.43 14.48 -9.23
CA GLY A 234 8.57 15.93 -9.40
C GLY A 234 9.97 16.43 -9.01
N GLU A 235 10.31 17.64 -9.46
CA GLU A 235 11.69 18.15 -9.39
C GLU A 235 12.20 18.28 -7.95
N VAL A 236 11.42 18.85 -7.03
CA VAL A 236 11.86 19.07 -5.64
C VAL A 236 12.22 17.74 -4.97
N ALA A 237 11.28 16.80 -4.90
CA ALA A 237 11.50 15.50 -4.28
C ALA A 237 12.58 14.67 -5.01
N GLY A 238 12.68 14.80 -6.35
CA GLY A 238 13.68 14.11 -7.17
C GLY A 238 15.11 14.57 -6.90
N VAL A 239 15.31 15.87 -6.67
CA VAL A 239 16.60 16.43 -6.23
C VAL A 239 16.94 15.92 -4.84
N GLU A 240 16.01 16.04 -3.89
CA GLU A 240 16.26 15.70 -2.49
C GLU A 240 16.60 14.22 -2.28
N ILE A 241 15.88 13.29 -2.93
CA ILE A 241 16.23 11.87 -2.85
C ILE A 241 17.61 11.58 -3.45
N THR A 242 18.00 12.29 -4.52
CA THR A 242 19.30 12.08 -5.15
C THR A 242 20.43 12.55 -4.24
N THR A 243 20.29 13.74 -3.65
CA THR A 243 21.24 14.26 -2.66
C THR A 243 21.33 13.32 -1.45
N PHE A 244 20.19 12.83 -0.96
CA PHE A 244 20.16 11.86 0.13
C PHE A 244 20.93 10.59 -0.21
N VAL A 245 20.72 10.02 -1.42
CA VAL A 245 21.45 8.83 -1.88
C VAL A 245 22.94 9.09 -2.04
N GLU A 246 23.34 10.28 -2.49
CA GLU A 246 24.75 10.68 -2.61
C GLU A 246 25.45 10.69 -1.24
N HIS A 247 24.80 11.25 -0.22
CA HIS A 247 25.32 11.28 1.15
C HIS A 247 25.51 9.89 1.75
N MET A 248 24.83 8.86 1.24
CA MET A 248 24.97 7.50 1.78
C MET A 248 26.34 6.88 1.57
N ALA A 249 27.21 7.47 0.73
CA ALA A 249 28.61 7.12 0.64
C ALA A 249 29.36 7.33 1.98
N ASP A 250 28.85 8.21 2.85
CA ASP A 250 29.42 8.53 4.15
C ASP A 250 28.88 7.62 5.28
N LEU A 251 28.08 6.60 4.95
CA LEU A 251 27.57 5.65 5.94
C LEU A 251 28.69 4.86 6.61
N PRO A 252 28.60 4.61 7.92
CA PRO A 252 29.53 3.74 8.60
C PRO A 252 29.37 2.28 8.14
N ASP A 253 30.35 1.44 8.46
CA ASP A 253 30.29 0.00 8.18
C ASP A 253 29.13 -0.66 8.94
N LEU A 254 28.02 -0.86 8.25
CA LEU A 254 26.83 -1.51 8.79
C LEU A 254 27.09 -3.00 9.09
N ASP A 255 28.04 -3.64 8.40
CA ASP A 255 28.42 -5.03 8.66
C ASP A 255 29.14 -5.14 10.00
N ALA A 256 29.94 -4.13 10.36
CA ALA A 256 30.52 -4.05 11.69
C ALA A 256 29.45 -4.00 12.79
N ILE A 257 28.34 -3.28 12.57
CA ILE A 257 27.23 -3.18 13.53
C ILE A 257 26.57 -4.55 13.75
N ILE A 258 26.17 -5.24 12.67
CA ILE A 258 25.50 -6.55 12.79
C ILE A 258 26.44 -7.66 13.32
N ASN A 259 27.75 -7.44 13.28
CA ASN A 259 28.76 -8.31 13.87
C ASN A 259 29.11 -7.93 15.33
N GLY A 260 28.41 -6.95 15.92
CA GLY A 260 28.58 -6.57 17.33
C GLY A 260 29.80 -5.68 17.60
N LYS A 261 30.42 -5.10 16.56
CA LYS A 261 31.51 -4.14 16.74
C LYS A 261 30.96 -2.78 17.13
N ASN A 262 31.76 -2.01 17.86
CA ASN A 262 31.42 -0.64 18.20
C ASN A 262 31.62 0.28 16.99
N VAL A 263 30.57 0.99 16.60
CA VAL A 263 30.55 1.89 15.44
C VAL A 263 29.98 3.24 15.90
N SER A 264 30.66 4.33 15.56
CA SER A 264 30.19 5.67 15.90
C SER A 264 28.96 6.05 15.08
N ILE A 265 27.95 6.60 15.74
CA ILE A 265 26.76 7.13 15.08
C ILE A 265 27.10 8.51 14.50
N PRO A 266 26.87 8.75 13.18
CA PRO A 266 27.06 10.06 12.56
C PRO A 266 26.21 11.15 13.23
N LYS A 267 26.62 12.41 13.12
CA LYS A 267 25.87 13.54 13.71
C LYS A 267 24.70 13.97 12.82
N GLU A 268 24.84 13.72 11.53
CA GLU A 268 23.93 14.08 10.46
C GLU A 268 22.65 13.22 10.55
N LEU A 269 21.49 13.88 10.57
CA LEU A 269 20.22 13.20 10.84
C LEU A 269 19.77 12.30 9.68
N ASP A 270 19.97 12.74 8.45
CA ASP A 270 19.72 11.96 7.24
C ASP A 270 20.48 10.62 7.26
N LEU A 271 21.76 10.63 7.65
CA LEU A 271 22.56 9.42 7.83
C LEU A 271 22.03 8.54 8.97
N GLN A 272 21.55 9.11 10.06
CA GLN A 272 20.94 8.32 11.14
C GLN A 272 19.66 7.61 10.68
N TYR A 273 18.78 8.28 9.92
CA TYR A 273 17.61 7.66 9.31
C TYR A 273 17.98 6.56 8.31
N ALA A 274 19.02 6.79 7.51
CA ALA A 274 19.58 5.81 6.59
C ALA A 274 20.08 4.55 7.33
N ILE A 275 20.82 4.71 8.43
CA ILE A 275 21.27 3.61 9.27
C ILE A 275 20.07 2.83 9.82
N CYS A 276 19.05 3.53 10.35
CA CYS A 276 17.85 2.86 10.86
C CYS A 276 17.16 2.02 9.77
N ALA A 277 16.95 2.58 8.58
CA ALA A 277 16.31 1.85 7.48
C ALA A 277 17.13 0.63 7.05
N ALA A 278 18.45 0.79 6.93
CA ALA A 278 19.34 -0.28 6.51
C ALA A 278 19.49 -1.41 7.54
N LEU A 279 19.58 -1.06 8.83
CA LEU A 279 19.63 -2.05 9.90
C LEU A 279 18.31 -2.80 10.04
N ALA A 280 17.17 -2.12 9.88
CA ALA A 280 15.86 -2.78 9.87
C ALA A 280 15.75 -3.78 8.71
N GLY A 281 16.15 -3.39 7.50
CA GLY A 281 16.15 -4.28 6.34
C GLY A 281 17.09 -5.50 6.52
N ARG A 282 18.29 -5.30 7.05
CA ARG A 282 19.20 -6.40 7.45
C ARG A 282 18.58 -7.33 8.49
N ALA A 283 17.94 -6.78 9.52
CA ALA A 283 17.26 -7.57 10.55
C ALA A 283 16.14 -8.45 9.97
N ILE A 284 15.41 -7.93 8.99
CA ILE A 284 14.36 -8.66 8.28
C ILE A 284 14.98 -9.74 7.38
N GLY A 285 16.05 -9.42 6.66
CA GLY A 285 16.74 -10.33 5.73
C GLY A 285 17.34 -11.57 6.40
N VAL A 286 17.73 -11.49 7.68
CA VAL A 286 18.23 -12.63 8.45
C VAL A 286 17.13 -13.45 9.13
N LYS A 287 15.85 -13.07 9.00
CA LYS A 287 14.75 -13.78 9.65
C LYS A 287 14.69 -15.25 9.19
N GLY A 288 14.63 -16.16 10.15
CA GLY A 288 14.60 -17.61 9.90
C GLY A 288 15.98 -18.25 9.68
N THR A 289 17.07 -17.50 9.84
CA THR A 289 18.44 -18.02 9.81
C THR A 289 18.98 -18.28 11.21
N ASP A 290 20.03 -19.11 11.33
CA ASP A 290 20.67 -19.45 12.61
C ASP A 290 21.35 -18.25 13.31
N CYS A 291 21.61 -17.15 12.59
CA CYS A 291 22.22 -15.95 13.14
C CYS A 291 21.21 -14.84 13.49
N ALA A 292 19.91 -15.05 13.25
CA ALA A 292 18.87 -14.04 13.39
C ALA A 292 18.89 -13.37 14.78
N GLU A 293 18.82 -14.17 15.84
CA GLU A 293 18.77 -13.67 17.22
C GLU A 293 20.01 -12.84 17.59
N LYS A 294 21.19 -13.28 17.17
CA LYS A 294 22.46 -12.57 17.41
C LYS A 294 22.48 -11.22 16.70
N VAL A 295 22.07 -11.19 15.43
CA VAL A 295 22.01 -9.95 14.64
C VAL A 295 21.01 -8.98 15.26
N TRP A 296 19.83 -9.45 15.67
CA TRP A 296 18.83 -8.61 16.34
C TRP A 296 19.34 -8.06 17.67
N GLY A 297 20.03 -8.87 18.48
CA GLY A 297 20.66 -8.42 19.72
C GLY A 297 21.71 -7.33 19.49
N HIS A 298 22.57 -7.48 18.47
CA HIS A 298 23.54 -6.45 18.10
C HIS A 298 22.87 -5.15 17.65
N ILE A 299 21.80 -5.23 16.86
CA ILE A 299 21.05 -4.05 16.42
C ILE A 299 20.36 -3.35 17.61
N LEU A 300 19.77 -4.10 18.55
CA LEU A 300 19.17 -3.54 19.78
C LEU A 300 20.23 -2.82 20.64
N ASN A 301 21.41 -3.42 20.77
CA ASN A 301 22.55 -2.81 21.47
C ASN A 301 23.03 -1.52 20.79
N PHE A 302 22.98 -1.44 19.46
CA PHE A 302 23.27 -0.22 18.73
C PHE A 302 22.16 0.83 18.91
N ALA A 303 20.90 0.40 18.81
CA ALA A 303 19.72 1.26 18.89
C ALA A 303 19.65 2.07 20.21
N LYS A 304 20.10 1.48 21.32
CA LYS A 304 20.08 2.14 22.65
C LYS A 304 21.04 3.32 22.76
N ASN A 305 21.99 3.43 21.83
CA ASN A 305 23.05 4.45 21.82
C ASN A 305 22.77 5.62 20.88
N PHE A 306 21.64 5.64 20.14
CA PHE A 306 21.28 6.81 19.35
C PHE A 306 21.22 8.08 20.22
N PRO A 307 21.75 9.22 19.70
CA PRO A 307 21.64 10.51 20.37
C PRO A 307 20.18 10.92 20.56
N GLN A 308 19.36 10.76 19.52
CA GLN A 308 17.92 10.95 19.56
C GLN A 308 17.24 9.61 19.81
N LYS A 309 16.53 9.49 20.93
CA LYS A 309 15.93 8.21 21.36
C LYS A 309 14.80 7.76 20.44
N GLU A 310 14.12 8.71 19.82
CA GLU A 310 13.04 8.50 18.86
C GLU A 310 13.51 7.66 17.67
N LEU A 311 14.76 7.83 17.21
CA LEU A 311 15.33 7.05 16.10
C LEU A 311 15.60 5.60 16.51
N GLY A 312 16.06 5.37 17.74
CA GLY A 312 16.18 4.04 18.31
C GLY A 312 14.82 3.34 18.42
N VAL A 313 13.80 4.05 18.90
CA VAL A 313 12.41 3.56 18.97
C VAL A 313 11.84 3.27 17.59
N MET A 314 12.08 4.15 16.63
CA MET A 314 11.65 3.97 15.24
C MET A 314 12.28 2.72 14.61
N LEU A 315 13.60 2.53 14.72
CA LEU A 315 14.30 1.34 14.25
C LEU A 315 13.71 0.05 14.84
N VAL A 316 13.53 0.03 16.16
CA VAL A 316 12.98 -1.15 16.84
C VAL A 316 11.51 -1.38 16.49
N SER A 317 10.71 -0.32 16.30
CA SER A 317 9.33 -0.42 15.80
C SER A 317 9.27 -1.00 14.39
N ASP A 318 10.15 -0.56 13.48
CA ASP A 318 10.21 -1.07 12.10
C ASP A 318 10.60 -2.55 12.05
N MET A 319 11.58 -2.93 12.88
CA MET A 319 11.95 -4.33 13.11
C MET A 319 10.78 -5.14 13.65
N GLN A 320 10.13 -4.68 14.73
CA GLN A 320 9.04 -5.38 15.40
C GLN A 320 7.83 -5.61 14.47
N ARG A 321 7.45 -4.62 13.66
CA ARG A 321 6.34 -4.75 12.70
C ARG A 321 6.60 -5.77 11.59
N SER A 322 7.85 -5.99 11.25
CA SER A 322 8.25 -6.87 10.13
C SER A 322 8.67 -8.26 10.60
N ILE A 323 9.39 -8.34 11.72
CA ILE A 323 9.89 -9.58 12.31
C ILE A 323 8.81 -10.23 13.20
N GLY A 324 8.00 -9.44 13.90
CA GLY A 324 6.94 -9.92 14.77
C GLY A 324 7.40 -10.07 16.22
N GLY A 325 6.76 -11.00 16.96
CA GLY A 325 6.97 -11.18 18.40
C GLY A 325 8.33 -11.72 18.81
N ASP A 326 9.08 -12.31 17.88
CA ASP A 326 10.40 -12.92 18.12
C ASP A 326 11.42 -11.90 18.65
N ILE A 327 11.24 -10.60 18.36
CA ILE A 327 12.12 -9.56 18.90
C ILE A 327 12.05 -9.45 20.43
N PHE A 328 10.90 -9.80 21.03
CA PHE A 328 10.68 -9.68 22.48
C PHE A 328 11.39 -10.80 23.27
N THR A 329 11.82 -11.88 22.61
CA THR A 329 12.52 -12.99 23.27
C THR A 329 14.02 -12.75 23.39
N ILE A 330 14.53 -11.69 22.75
CA ILE A 330 15.95 -11.34 22.74
C ILE A 330 16.34 -10.65 24.06
N PRO A 331 17.38 -11.12 24.78
CA PRO A 331 17.78 -10.54 26.07
C PRO A 331 18.06 -9.03 26.01
N GLU A 332 18.68 -8.58 24.93
CA GLU A 332 19.01 -7.18 24.66
C GLU A 332 17.77 -6.27 24.54
N PHE A 333 16.59 -6.84 24.26
CA PHE A 333 15.35 -6.06 24.18
C PHE A 333 15.00 -5.43 25.53
N ALA A 334 15.17 -6.17 26.63
CA ALA A 334 14.89 -5.67 27.97
C ALA A 334 15.86 -4.54 28.36
N ASP A 335 17.15 -4.69 28.04
CA ASP A 335 18.16 -3.65 28.28
C ASP A 335 17.88 -2.38 27.47
N TRP A 336 17.54 -2.54 26.19
CA TRP A 336 17.12 -1.43 25.34
C TRP A 336 15.87 -0.74 25.90
N ALA A 337 14.82 -1.48 26.27
CA ALA A 337 13.56 -0.94 26.77
C ALA A 337 13.74 -0.15 28.07
N ASN A 338 14.54 -0.67 29.02
CA ASN A 338 14.83 0.02 30.27
C ASN A 338 15.52 1.37 30.02
N LYS A 339 16.52 1.41 29.13
CA LYS A 339 17.25 2.64 28.80
C LYS A 339 16.38 3.70 28.12
N ILE A 340 15.31 3.30 27.43
CA ILE A 340 14.33 4.23 26.86
C ILE A 340 13.33 4.69 27.92
N ALA A 341 12.88 3.78 28.79
CA ALA A 341 11.92 4.09 29.87
C ALA A 341 12.48 5.12 30.86
N ASP A 342 13.74 4.98 31.28
CA ASP A 342 14.39 5.92 32.21
C ASP A 342 14.35 7.37 31.72
N VAL A 343 14.31 7.60 30.41
CA VAL A 343 14.30 8.93 29.78
C VAL A 343 12.89 9.50 29.60
N ILE A 344 11.84 8.67 29.63
CA ILE A 344 10.44 9.12 29.51
C ILE A 344 9.92 9.65 30.86
N PHE A 345 10.54 9.23 31.97
CA PHE A 345 10.13 9.59 33.33
C PHE A 345 11.05 10.62 34.01
N ASP A 346 12.10 11.08 33.32
CA ASP A 346 12.91 12.26 33.64
C ASP A 346 12.43 13.47 32.82
#